data_AF-A0A496WPT8-F1
#
_entry.id   AF-A0A496WPT8-F1
#
_cell.length_a   1.000
_cell.length_b   1.000
_cell.length_c   1.000
_cell.angle_alpha   90.00
_cell.angle_beta   90.00
_cell.angle_gamma   90.00
#
_symmetry.space_group_name_H-M   'P 1'
#
loop_
_entity.id
_entity.type
_entity.pdbx_description
1 polymer ?
#
loop_
_entity_poly.entity_id
_entity_poly.type
_entity_poly.pdbx_seq_one_letter_code
_entity_poly.pdbx_strand_id
1 'polypeptide(L)'
;YGHLSQGLAIDANDPIRILDYQLPLKAKSDDASIGKVDLLALTSGDQLAVVELKYMPVGATVSRADTPLRAFLEGLAYCAILEADLESLQREAEEKFERPIAKKVPALVLLANSDYWKLYREPKVAGEWMGEMDRLALLVKDKLGIPVSYLSLKISDEPIRYEAQRPKFVWPPVIERAW
;
A
#
# COMPACT_ATOMS: atom_id res chain seq x y z
N TYR A 1 -15.98 -13.22 -0.80
CA TYR A 1 -14.90 -12.29 -0.42
C TYR A 1 -15.49 -11.13 0.35
N GLY A 2 -14.69 -10.49 1.20
CA GLY A 2 -15.15 -9.40 2.09
C GLY A 2 -15.61 -8.19 1.28
N HIS A 3 -16.71 -7.57 1.70
CA HIS A 3 -17.22 -6.37 1.06
C HIS A 3 -16.20 -5.23 1.18
N LEU A 4 -15.94 -4.55 0.06
CA LEU A 4 -15.14 -3.33 0.07
C LEU A 4 -15.75 -2.31 1.07
N SER A 5 -14.98 -1.45 1.72
CA SER A 5 -15.48 -0.28 2.50
C SER A 5 -15.40 1.05 1.71
N GLN A 6 -15.92 2.17 2.24
CA GLN A 6 -15.94 3.46 1.50
C GLN A 6 -14.51 3.98 1.28
N GLY A 7 -14.15 4.28 0.02
CA GLY A 7 -12.80 4.73 -0.34
C GLY A 7 -12.47 6.13 0.14
N LEU A 8 -11.21 6.34 0.55
CA LEU A 8 -10.65 7.63 0.93
C LEU A 8 -9.97 8.26 -0.29
N ALA A 9 -10.54 9.33 -0.83
CA ALA A 9 -9.86 10.11 -1.87
C ALA A 9 -8.72 10.91 -1.22
N ILE A 10 -7.48 10.52 -1.53
CA ILE A 10 -6.31 11.38 -1.41
C ILE A 10 -6.16 12.06 -2.79
N ASP A 11 -5.56 13.25 -2.83
CA ASP A 11 -5.69 14.28 -3.88
C ASP A 11 -5.54 13.76 -5.33
N ALA A 12 -6.10 14.46 -6.33
CA ALA A 12 -6.16 14.01 -7.73
C ALA A 12 -4.78 13.82 -8.41
N ASN A 13 -3.73 14.39 -7.82
CA ASN A 13 -2.34 14.26 -8.30
C ASN A 13 -1.55 13.15 -7.57
N ASP A 14 -2.16 12.46 -6.61
CA ASP A 14 -1.47 11.41 -5.89
C ASP A 14 -1.22 10.19 -6.78
N PRO A 15 -0.08 9.49 -6.58
CA PRO A 15 0.25 8.29 -7.35
C PRO A 15 -0.78 7.16 -7.16
N ILE A 16 -1.57 7.22 -6.08
CA ILE A 16 -2.62 6.26 -5.76
C ILE A 16 -3.86 6.94 -5.15
N ARG A 17 -5.03 6.31 -5.33
CA ARG A 17 -6.30 6.64 -4.67
C ARG A 17 -6.75 5.45 -3.81
N ILE A 18 -6.98 5.66 -2.52
CA ILE A 18 -7.38 4.56 -1.62
C ILE A 18 -8.85 4.19 -1.83
N LEU A 19 -9.10 2.90 -2.01
CA LEU A 19 -10.42 2.31 -2.21
C LEU A 19 -10.96 1.65 -0.95
N ASP A 20 -10.09 0.98 -0.20
CA ASP A 20 -10.47 0.23 0.99
C ASP A 20 -9.30 0.07 1.95
N TYR A 21 -9.57 -0.34 3.19
CA TYR A 21 -8.58 -0.59 4.23
C TYR A 21 -8.87 -1.89 4.98
N GLN A 22 -7.81 -2.54 5.45
CA GLN A 22 -7.88 -3.77 6.24
C GLN A 22 -8.70 -4.88 5.55
N LEU A 23 -8.56 -4.99 4.22
CA LEU A 23 -9.29 -5.93 3.38
C LEU A 23 -8.93 -7.37 3.78
N PRO A 24 -9.87 -8.15 4.33
CA PRO A 24 -9.58 -9.49 4.80
C PRO A 24 -9.39 -10.46 3.64
N LEU A 25 -8.27 -11.19 3.64
CA LEU A 25 -8.01 -12.28 2.72
C LEU A 25 -8.56 -13.57 3.35
N LYS A 26 -9.85 -13.84 3.10
CA LYS A 26 -10.50 -15.10 3.49
C LYS A 26 -11.07 -15.79 2.25
N ALA A 27 -10.78 -17.09 2.11
CA ALA A 27 -11.42 -17.94 1.12
C ALA A 27 -12.85 -18.34 1.54
N LYS A 28 -13.07 -18.65 2.84
CA LYS A 28 -14.38 -18.92 3.47
C LYS A 28 -14.44 -18.38 4.90
N SER A 29 -15.64 -18.28 5.49
CA SER A 29 -15.88 -17.69 6.81
C SER A 29 -15.07 -18.34 7.94
N ASP A 30 -14.80 -19.63 7.81
CA ASP A 30 -14.28 -20.52 8.86
C ASP A 30 -12.77 -20.81 8.72
N ASP A 31 -12.12 -20.30 7.67
CA ASP A 31 -10.67 -20.46 7.51
C ASP A 31 -9.90 -19.49 8.42
N ALA A 32 -8.79 -19.97 8.97
CA ALA A 32 -7.80 -19.12 9.62
C ALA A 32 -7.37 -18.01 8.64
N SER A 33 -7.38 -16.75 9.09
CA SER A 33 -7.14 -15.60 8.21
C SER A 33 -5.77 -15.71 7.53
N ILE A 34 -5.75 -15.76 6.20
CA ILE A 34 -4.52 -15.78 5.38
C ILE A 34 -3.73 -14.48 5.58
N GLY A 35 -4.42 -13.39 5.91
CA GLY A 35 -3.87 -12.09 6.20
C GLY A 35 -4.90 -11.00 5.94
N LYS A 36 -4.46 -9.75 5.99
CA LYS A 36 -5.26 -8.61 5.56
C LYS A 36 -4.38 -7.70 4.72
N VAL A 37 -4.93 -7.19 3.63
CA VAL A 37 -4.28 -6.11 2.89
C VAL A 37 -4.53 -4.82 3.65
N ASP A 38 -3.47 -4.10 3.99
CA ASP A 38 -3.58 -2.86 4.77
C ASP A 38 -4.45 -1.82 4.04
N LEU A 39 -4.16 -1.53 2.76
CA LEU A 39 -5.02 -0.72 1.92
C LEU A 39 -5.14 -1.30 0.51
N LEU A 40 -6.34 -1.23 -0.06
CA LEU A 40 -6.57 -1.42 -1.49
C LEU A 40 -6.65 -0.05 -2.14
N ALA A 41 -6.00 0.13 -3.28
CA ALA A 41 -5.95 1.41 -3.99
C ALA A 41 -6.10 1.26 -5.50
N LEU A 42 -6.24 2.39 -6.20
CA LEU A 42 -6.04 2.52 -7.63
C LEU A 42 -4.82 3.37 -7.91
N THR A 43 -4.00 2.91 -8.85
CA THR A 43 -2.98 3.77 -9.46
C THR A 43 -3.62 4.80 -10.39
N SER A 44 -2.85 5.81 -10.82
CA SER A 44 -3.29 6.78 -11.84
C SER A 44 -3.70 6.18 -13.18
N GLY A 45 -3.29 4.94 -13.47
CA GLY A 45 -3.70 4.17 -14.65
C GLY A 45 -4.91 3.25 -14.43
N ASP A 46 -5.69 3.48 -13.37
CA ASP A 46 -6.88 2.71 -12.98
C ASP A 46 -6.62 1.21 -12.73
N GLN A 47 -5.36 0.85 -12.51
CA GLN A 47 -4.95 -0.49 -12.08
C GLN A 47 -5.07 -0.61 -10.56
N LEU A 48 -5.67 -1.70 -10.09
CA LEU A 48 -5.73 -2.04 -8.66
C LEU A 48 -4.32 -2.16 -8.07
N ALA A 49 -4.17 -1.72 -6.83
CA ALA A 49 -2.92 -1.79 -6.10
C ALA A 49 -3.16 -2.33 -4.68
N VAL A 50 -2.33 -3.31 -4.30
CA VAL A 50 -2.13 -3.70 -2.90
C VAL A 50 -1.17 -2.69 -2.29
N VAL A 51 -1.57 -2.06 -1.20
CA VAL A 51 -0.71 -1.17 -0.43
C VAL A 51 -0.37 -1.85 0.89
N GLU A 52 0.92 -2.10 1.10
CA GLU A 52 1.48 -2.51 2.38
C GLU A 52 1.95 -1.25 3.13
N LEU A 53 1.38 -0.98 4.30
CA LEU A 53 1.56 0.28 5.02
C LEU A 53 2.51 0.10 6.20
N LYS A 54 3.63 0.84 6.21
CA LYS A 54 4.55 0.87 7.35
C LYS A 54 4.57 2.23 8.03
N TYR A 55 4.58 2.20 9.34
CA TYR A 55 4.66 3.42 10.15
C TYR A 55 5.70 3.24 11.24
N MET A 56 6.60 4.21 11.32
CA MET A 56 7.61 4.30 12.36
C MET A 56 7.42 5.59 13.16
N PRO A 57 7.18 5.51 14.48
CA PRO A 57 7.19 6.69 15.34
C PRO A 57 8.54 7.41 15.31
N VAL A 58 8.50 8.73 15.45
CA VAL A 58 9.72 9.55 15.57
C VAL A 58 10.57 9.06 16.74
N GLY A 59 11.87 8.85 16.51
CA GLY A 59 12.82 8.40 17.53
C GLY A 59 12.85 6.89 17.78
N ALA A 60 12.03 6.10 17.08
CA ALA A 60 12.11 4.65 17.15
C ALA A 60 13.38 4.09 16.47
N THR A 61 13.85 2.94 16.95
CA THR A 61 15.01 2.24 16.39
C THR A 61 14.60 1.21 15.35
N VAL A 62 15.53 0.84 14.45
CA VAL A 62 15.31 -0.19 13.41
C VAL A 62 14.73 -1.47 14.02
N SER A 63 13.54 -1.85 13.56
CA SER A 63 12.94 -3.15 13.88
C SER A 63 13.49 -4.21 12.94
N ARG A 64 14.10 -5.27 13.48
CA ARG A 64 14.53 -6.43 12.67
C ARG A 64 13.34 -7.22 12.10
N ALA A 65 12.15 -7.02 12.64
CA ALA A 65 10.95 -7.74 12.22
C ALA A 65 10.17 -7.02 11.09
N ASP A 66 10.41 -5.73 10.88
CA ASP A 66 9.58 -4.88 10.00
C ASP A 66 10.43 -4.16 8.93
N THR A 67 11.07 -4.97 8.09
CA THR A 67 12.02 -4.51 7.05
C THR A 67 11.33 -4.29 5.70
N PRO A 68 11.88 -3.43 4.82
CA PRO A 68 11.33 -3.20 3.49
C PRO A 68 11.22 -4.48 2.66
N LEU A 69 12.21 -5.39 2.76
CA LEU A 69 12.17 -6.67 2.07
C LEU A 69 11.04 -7.57 2.58
N ARG A 70 10.75 -7.57 3.88
CA ARG A 70 9.63 -8.34 4.43
C ARG A 70 8.31 -7.79 3.92
N ALA A 71 8.11 -6.48 4.01
CA ALA A 71 6.94 -5.79 3.47
C ALA A 71 6.74 -6.09 1.97
N PHE A 72 7.84 -6.12 1.21
CA PHE A 72 7.82 -6.46 -0.20
C PHE A 72 7.33 -7.88 -0.44
N LEU A 73 7.88 -8.87 0.26
CA LEU A 73 7.49 -10.27 0.10
C LEU A 73 6.04 -10.53 0.55
N GLU A 74 5.60 -9.89 1.63
CA GLU A 74 4.23 -9.95 2.13
C GLU A 74 3.25 -9.36 1.12
N GLY A 75 3.55 -8.16 0.62
CA GLY A 75 2.73 -7.52 -0.42
C GLY A 75 2.67 -8.31 -1.73
N LEU A 76 3.75 -9.01 -2.13
CA LEU A 76 3.71 -9.90 -3.30
C LEU A 76 2.80 -11.11 -3.09
N ALA A 77 2.79 -11.69 -1.89
CA ALA A 77 1.87 -12.78 -1.57
C ALA A 77 0.41 -12.30 -1.69
N TYR A 78 0.11 -11.08 -1.21
CA TYR A 78 -1.21 -10.48 -1.37
C TYR A 78 -1.57 -10.21 -2.83
N CYS A 79 -0.63 -9.73 -3.66
CA CYS A 79 -0.86 -9.55 -5.09
C CYS A 79 -1.25 -10.86 -5.77
N ALA A 80 -0.55 -11.95 -5.47
CA ALA A 80 -0.84 -13.27 -6.03
C ALA A 80 -2.22 -13.80 -5.57
N ILE A 81 -2.59 -13.57 -4.30
CA ILE A 81 -3.91 -13.96 -3.78
C ILE A 81 -5.03 -13.20 -4.49
N LEU A 82 -4.88 -11.88 -4.66
CA LEU A 82 -5.88 -11.07 -5.35
C LEU A 82 -5.93 -11.33 -6.85
N GLU A 83 -4.80 -11.65 -7.48
CA GLU A 83 -4.74 -12.06 -8.88
C GLU A 83 -5.62 -13.30 -9.13
N ALA A 84 -5.62 -14.26 -8.20
CA ALA A 84 -6.42 -15.49 -8.33
C ALA A 84 -7.94 -15.25 -8.35
N ASP A 85 -8.43 -14.10 -7.84
CA ASP A 85 -9.85 -13.71 -7.85
C ASP A 85 -10.08 -12.35 -8.54
N LEU A 86 -9.18 -11.99 -9.47
CA LEU A 86 -9.12 -10.65 -10.03
C LEU A 86 -10.42 -10.22 -10.72
N GLU A 87 -11.09 -11.12 -11.43
CA GLU A 87 -12.35 -10.81 -12.14
C GLU A 87 -13.48 -10.42 -11.18
N SER A 88 -13.59 -11.12 -10.05
CA SER A 88 -14.61 -10.84 -9.05
C SER A 88 -14.33 -9.52 -8.35
N LEU A 89 -13.07 -9.31 -7.94
CA LEU A 89 -12.63 -8.08 -7.30
C LEU A 89 -12.81 -6.86 -8.22
N GLN A 90 -12.51 -7.01 -9.50
CA GLN A 90 -12.72 -5.95 -10.49
C GLN A 90 -14.18 -5.57 -10.62
N ARG A 91 -15.07 -6.54 -10.79
CA ARG A 91 -16.51 -6.28 -10.89
C ARG A 91 -17.02 -5.55 -9.65
N GLU A 92 -16.65 -6.01 -8.45
CA GLU A 92 -17.04 -5.35 -7.20
C GLU A 92 -16.50 -3.91 -7.12
N ALA A 93 -15.25 -3.69 -7.51
CA ALA A 93 -14.66 -2.36 -7.53
C ALA A 93 -15.31 -1.43 -8.58
N GLU A 94 -15.61 -1.92 -9.78
CA GLU A 94 -16.30 -1.16 -10.83
C GLU A 94 -17.71 -0.76 -10.40
N GLU A 95 -18.49 -1.70 -9.85
CA GLU A 95 -19.83 -1.45 -9.34
C GLU A 95 -19.82 -0.44 -8.19
N LYS A 96 -18.84 -0.54 -7.30
CA LYS A 96 -18.81 0.28 -6.09
C LYS A 96 -18.25 1.68 -6.31
N PHE A 97 -17.23 1.82 -7.13
CA PHE A 97 -16.54 3.09 -7.36
C PHE A 97 -16.98 3.79 -8.65
N GLU A 98 -17.96 3.20 -9.36
CA GLU A 98 -18.58 3.74 -10.57
C GLU A 98 -17.55 4.14 -11.63
N ARG A 99 -16.49 3.35 -11.79
CA ARG A 99 -15.44 3.61 -12.78
C ARG A 99 -14.83 2.33 -13.35
N PRO A 100 -14.29 2.36 -14.58
CA PRO A 100 -13.58 1.23 -15.16
C PRO A 100 -12.31 0.89 -14.38
N ILE A 101 -12.03 -0.41 -14.24
CA ILE A 101 -10.81 -0.91 -13.60
C ILE A 101 -9.95 -1.62 -14.66
N ALA A 102 -8.66 -1.30 -14.71
CA ALA A 102 -7.77 -1.90 -15.70
C ALA A 102 -7.62 -3.41 -15.45
N LYS A 103 -7.78 -4.20 -16.51
CA LYS A 103 -7.60 -5.66 -16.50
C LYS A 103 -6.12 -6.07 -16.47
N LYS A 104 -5.47 -5.82 -15.33
CA LYS A 104 -4.06 -6.11 -15.07
C LYS A 104 -3.91 -6.73 -13.69
N VAL A 105 -2.85 -7.52 -13.51
CA VAL A 105 -2.44 -7.99 -12.18
C VAL A 105 -2.33 -6.82 -11.21
N PRO A 106 -2.69 -6.96 -9.93
CA PRO A 106 -2.58 -5.85 -8.99
C PRO A 106 -1.13 -5.35 -8.90
N ALA A 107 -0.95 -4.04 -8.84
CA ALA A 107 0.34 -3.44 -8.51
C ALA A 107 0.64 -3.59 -7.01
N LEU A 108 1.91 -3.57 -6.65
CA LEU A 108 2.35 -3.51 -5.27
C LEU A 108 2.85 -2.09 -4.95
N VAL A 109 2.37 -1.54 -3.84
CA VAL A 109 2.82 -0.27 -3.30
C VAL A 109 3.28 -0.48 -1.87
N LEU A 110 4.53 -0.15 -1.57
CA LEU A 110 5.00 -0.04 -0.20
C LEU A 110 4.92 1.42 0.19
N LEU A 111 3.96 1.75 1.06
CA LEU A 111 3.76 3.09 1.55
C LEU A 111 4.29 3.16 2.98
N ALA A 112 5.20 4.10 3.26
CA ALA A 112 5.67 4.29 4.63
C ALA A 112 5.92 5.74 4.98
N ASN A 113 5.85 6.11 6.26
CA ASN A 113 6.19 7.47 6.66
C ASN A 113 7.69 7.78 6.43
N SER A 114 8.02 9.06 6.27
CA SER A 114 9.38 9.47 5.89
C SER A 114 10.47 8.95 6.85
N ASP A 115 10.17 8.81 8.14
CA ASP A 115 11.13 8.35 9.15
C ASP A 115 11.43 6.85 9.04
N TYR A 116 10.45 6.04 8.61
CA TYR A 116 10.69 4.64 8.25
C TYR A 116 11.77 4.54 7.16
N TRP A 117 11.63 5.31 6.08
CA TRP A 117 12.61 5.31 5.00
C TRP A 117 13.97 5.86 5.41
N LYS A 118 14.03 6.92 6.24
CA LYS A 118 15.30 7.46 6.76
C LYS A 118 16.09 6.41 7.54
N LEU A 119 15.43 5.64 8.39
CA LEU A 119 16.07 4.59 9.20
C LEU A 119 16.76 3.52 8.36
N TYR A 120 16.25 3.21 7.17
CA TYR A 120 16.90 2.27 6.28
C TYR A 120 17.94 2.95 5.37
N ARG A 121 17.78 4.25 5.06
CA ARG A 121 18.75 5.02 4.24
C ARG A 121 20.07 5.34 4.95
N GLU A 122 20.00 5.73 6.22
CA GLU A 122 21.13 6.32 6.94
C GLU A 122 22.21 5.34 7.45
N PRO A 123 21.91 4.07 7.79
CA PRO A 123 22.94 3.12 8.20
C PRO A 123 23.93 2.83 7.06
N LYS A 124 25.13 3.42 7.13
CA LYS A 124 26.27 3.22 6.20
C LYS A 124 26.69 1.76 5.96
N VAL A 125 26.15 0.81 6.73
CA VAL A 125 26.50 -0.62 6.71
C VAL A 125 25.50 -1.46 5.91
N ALA A 126 24.33 -0.91 5.56
CA ALA A 126 23.33 -1.61 4.73
C ALA A 126 23.66 -1.37 3.24
N GLY A 127 24.64 -2.11 2.71
CA GLY A 127 25.10 -1.99 1.32
C GLY A 127 23.96 -1.84 0.31
N GLU A 128 23.97 -0.75 -0.46
CA GLU A 128 23.16 -0.43 -1.65
C GLU A 128 21.72 -0.97 -1.70
N TRP A 129 21.06 -1.10 -0.54
CA TRP A 129 19.81 -1.84 -0.42
C TRP A 129 18.69 -1.20 -1.25
N MET A 130 18.66 0.13 -1.38
CA MET A 130 17.69 0.82 -2.24
C MET A 130 17.85 0.41 -3.70
N GLY A 131 19.09 0.34 -4.19
CA GLY A 131 19.37 -0.10 -5.55
C GLY A 131 18.95 -1.55 -5.77
N GLU A 132 19.19 -2.43 -4.79
CA GLU A 132 18.72 -3.82 -4.86
C GLU A 132 17.20 -3.95 -4.76
N MET A 133 16.52 -3.12 -3.95
CA MET A 133 15.06 -3.08 -3.91
C MET A 133 14.49 -2.59 -5.26
N ASP A 134 15.04 -1.53 -5.84
CA ASP A 134 14.65 -1.05 -7.18
C ASP A 134 14.91 -2.13 -8.25
N ARG A 135 16.03 -2.84 -8.17
CA ARG A 135 16.33 -3.98 -9.06
C ARG A 135 15.32 -5.11 -8.89
N LEU A 136 14.95 -5.45 -7.65
CA LEU A 136 13.93 -6.46 -7.36
C LEU A 136 12.56 -6.03 -7.91
N ALA A 137 12.18 -4.77 -7.74
CA ALA A 137 10.95 -4.21 -8.30
C ALA A 137 10.92 -4.35 -9.83
N LEU A 138 12.02 -4.03 -10.51
CA LEU A 138 12.14 -4.20 -11.96
C LEU A 138 12.05 -5.68 -12.36
N LEU A 139 12.77 -6.58 -11.68
CA LEU A 139 12.73 -8.01 -11.96
C LEU A 139 11.33 -8.59 -11.78
N VAL A 140 10.62 -8.20 -10.71
CA VAL A 140 9.25 -8.64 -10.45
C VAL A 140 8.30 -8.12 -11.53
N LYS A 141 8.43 -6.85 -11.92
CA LYS A 141 7.65 -6.30 -13.03
C LYS A 141 7.91 -7.07 -14.33
N ASP A 142 9.16 -7.35 -14.66
CA ASP A 142 9.53 -8.01 -15.92
C ASP A 142 9.13 -9.49 -15.95
N LYS A 143 9.20 -10.17 -14.80
CA LYS A 143 8.94 -11.62 -14.72
C LYS A 143 7.50 -11.97 -14.38
N LEU A 144 6.84 -11.15 -13.55
CA LEU A 144 5.50 -11.42 -13.03
C LEU A 144 4.47 -10.38 -13.51
N GLY A 145 4.89 -9.33 -14.21
CA GLY A 145 3.98 -8.28 -14.67
C GLY A 145 3.48 -7.35 -13.56
N ILE A 146 3.93 -7.54 -12.31
CA ILE A 146 3.50 -6.79 -11.12
C ILE A 146 4.34 -5.51 -11.00
N PRO A 147 3.79 -4.31 -11.27
CA PRO A 147 4.51 -3.07 -11.03
C PRO A 147 4.68 -2.86 -9.52
N VAL A 148 5.88 -2.48 -9.08
CA VAL A 148 6.14 -2.16 -7.68
C VAL A 148 6.53 -0.69 -7.53
N SER A 149 6.00 -0.01 -6.51
CA SER A 149 6.34 1.38 -6.17
C SER A 149 6.64 1.52 -4.68
N TYR A 150 7.66 2.32 -4.37
CA TYR A 150 8.02 2.69 -2.99
C TYR A 150 7.64 4.16 -2.77
N LEU A 151 6.71 4.40 -1.86
CA LEU A 151 6.14 5.72 -1.61
C LEU A 151 6.36 6.16 -0.16
N SER A 152 6.60 7.46 0.02
CA SER A 152 6.61 8.10 1.32
C SER A 152 5.29 8.80 1.60
N LEU A 153 4.76 8.56 2.81
CA LEU A 153 3.64 9.28 3.39
C LEU A 153 4.17 10.39 4.30
N LYS A 154 3.87 11.64 3.97
CA LYS A 154 4.07 12.79 4.85
C LYS A 154 2.76 13.11 5.53
N ILE A 155 2.75 12.99 6.85
CA ILE A 155 1.65 13.41 7.71
C ILE A 155 2.15 14.47 8.67
N SER A 156 1.28 15.42 9.02
CA SER A 156 1.49 16.32 10.15
C SER A 156 1.56 15.51 11.45
N ASP A 157 2.30 16.00 12.44
CA ASP A 157 2.32 15.43 13.80
C ASP A 157 0.93 15.49 14.47
N GLU A 158 0.09 16.44 14.05
CA GLU A 158 -1.33 16.53 14.39
C GLU A 158 -2.19 16.40 13.13
N PRO A 159 -2.34 15.19 12.56
CA PRO A 159 -3.05 15.02 11.28
C PRO A 159 -4.57 15.17 11.45
N ILE A 160 -5.08 14.94 12.66
CA ILE A 160 -6.50 14.99 13.00
C ILE A 160 -6.67 15.93 14.20
N ARG A 161 -7.55 16.92 14.07
CA ARG A 161 -8.11 17.67 15.21
C ARG A 161 -9.55 17.29 15.41
N TYR A 162 -9.97 17.21 16.66
CA TYR A 162 -11.35 16.99 17.02
C TYR A 162 -12.02 18.36 17.21
N GLU A 163 -12.82 18.78 16.23
CA GLU A 163 -13.67 19.96 16.36
C GLU A 163 -15.11 19.50 16.57
N ALA A 164 -15.75 19.95 17.65
CA ALA A 164 -17.12 19.56 18.01
C ALA A 164 -17.34 18.03 17.99
N GLN A 165 -16.37 17.26 18.51
CA GLN A 165 -16.33 15.79 18.51
C GLN A 165 -16.31 15.11 17.13
N ARG A 166 -16.02 15.86 16.06
CA ARG A 166 -15.80 15.30 14.73
C ARG A 166 -14.32 15.39 14.37
N PRO A 167 -13.69 14.30 13.89
CA PRO A 167 -12.33 14.37 13.38
C PRO A 167 -12.33 15.25 12.11
N LYS A 168 -11.48 16.27 12.10
CA LYS A 168 -11.13 17.05 10.92
C LYS A 168 -9.67 16.85 10.60
N PHE A 169 -9.37 16.60 9.33
CA PHE A 169 -8.00 16.64 8.84
C PHE A 169 -7.52 18.09 8.85
N VAL A 170 -6.45 18.35 9.58
CA VAL A 170 -5.84 19.69 9.66
C VAL A 170 -4.88 19.91 8.49
N TRP A 171 -4.31 18.81 8.01
CA TRP A 171 -3.40 18.77 6.87
C TRP A 171 -3.67 17.49 6.09
N PRO A 172 -3.95 17.54 4.77
CA PRO A 172 -4.08 16.34 3.97
C PRO A 172 -2.75 15.56 3.92
N PRO A 173 -2.74 14.23 4.10
CA PRO A 173 -1.53 13.45 3.89
C PRO A 173 -0.99 13.70 2.47
N VAL A 174 0.33 13.81 2.34
CA VAL A 174 1.00 13.94 1.03
C VAL A 174 1.72 12.63 0.72
N ILE A 175 1.50 12.08 -0.47
CA ILE A 175 2.17 10.88 -0.93
C ILE A 175 3.17 11.24 -2.04
N GLU A 176 4.42 10.83 -1.87
CA GLU A 176 5.50 11.08 -2.83
C GLU A 176 6.39 9.84 -3.01
N ARG A 177 7.37 9.88 -3.91
CA ARG A 177 8.36 8.79 -4.01
C ARG A 177 9.21 8.73 -2.75
N ALA A 178 9.54 7.52 -2.31
CA ALA A 178 10.32 7.32 -1.09
C ALA A 178 11.78 7.79 -1.21
N TRP A 179 12.37 7.63 -2.40
CA TRP A 179 13.69 8.11 -2.81
C TRP A 179 13.72 8.41 -4.31
#